data_AF-A0A4Q0LYZ4-F1
#
_entry.id   AF-A0A4Q0LYZ4-F1
#
_cell.length_a   1.000
_cell.length_b   1.000
_cell.length_c   1.000
_cell.angle_alpha   90.00
_cell.angle_beta   90.00
_cell.angle_gamma   90.00
#
_symmetry.space_group_name_H-M   'P 1'
#
loop_
_entity.id
_entity.type
_entity.pdbx_description
1 polymer ?
#
loop_
_entity_poly.entity_id
_entity_poly.type
_entity_poly.pdbx_seq_one_letter_code
_entity_poly.pdbx_strand_id
1 'polypeptide(L)'
;MKYRKLFAFLATIVCFIAINTNAKADSLNDVNKNVAKIANEQNFHSLAQDKLKNENVKKDVPILKNGTVKIHNNFNATSSHYSAYTFLAEIPDTVVKFHTSQEYVDGQFKINFYIDSITGPAPAAISVQLQFYSEPSLSGPITTNTASPIVKEGNITTGLLGSAVFPAATTFFAVGGAWGMVGYNGNSATYPISLSSIYLQNKIGQNFPEYVDPVSKKDAETPINTTWSRLPSSPVWTTMDRYYYIKEFSERYGNQSKEYWAENQVHHIRPRIYGGNNDFDNLMPVPIEAHKLITKWFINY
;
A
#
# COMPACT_ATOMS: atom_id res chain seq x y z
N MET A 1 -39.78 -61.34 -34.34
CA MET A 1 -38.45 -60.76 -34.01
C MET A 1 -38.28 -59.47 -34.82
N LYS A 2 -37.83 -58.37 -34.19
CA LYS A 2 -37.52 -57.01 -34.72
C LYS A 2 -38.54 -55.87 -34.42
N TYR A 3 -38.30 -55.22 -33.27
CA TYR A 3 -38.13 -53.78 -32.99
C TYR A 3 -39.02 -52.75 -33.74
N ARG A 4 -39.93 -52.05 -33.02
CA ARG A 4 -39.74 -50.73 -32.33
C ARG A 4 -39.65 -49.52 -33.27
N LYS A 5 -40.68 -48.67 -33.25
CA LYS A 5 -40.56 -47.21 -33.38
C LYS A 5 -41.54 -46.55 -32.42
N LEU A 6 -41.13 -46.41 -31.16
CA LEU A 6 -41.74 -45.45 -30.24
C LEU A 6 -40.86 -44.20 -30.31
N PHE A 7 -41.42 -43.12 -30.84
CA PHE A 7 -40.84 -41.78 -30.79
C PHE A 7 -40.74 -41.37 -29.32
N ALA A 8 -39.54 -41.48 -28.73
CA ALA A 8 -39.21 -40.78 -27.49
C ALA A 8 -38.62 -39.43 -27.88
N PHE A 9 -39.44 -38.39 -27.74
CA PHE A 9 -39.03 -37.00 -27.83
C PHE A 9 -38.00 -36.75 -26.71
N LEU A 10 -36.71 -36.73 -27.07
CA LEU A 10 -35.65 -36.36 -26.15
C LEU A 10 -35.73 -34.84 -25.98
N ALA A 11 -36.55 -34.38 -25.03
CA ALA A 11 -36.45 -33.02 -24.55
C ALA A 11 -35.12 -32.91 -23.80
N THR A 12 -34.08 -32.50 -24.52
CA THR A 12 -32.85 -31.99 -23.91
C THR A 12 -33.26 -30.73 -23.16
N ILE A 13 -33.60 -30.88 -21.88
CA ILE A 13 -33.62 -29.78 -20.94
C ILE A 13 -32.17 -29.34 -20.85
N VAL A 14 -31.80 -28.39 -21.71
CA VAL A 14 -30.65 -27.53 -21.47
C VAL A 14 -31.05 -26.74 -20.23
N CYS A 15 -30.73 -27.26 -19.05
CA CYS A 15 -30.60 -26.45 -17.85
C CYS A 15 -29.44 -25.50 -18.11
N PHE A 16 -29.71 -24.45 -18.89
CA PHE A 16 -29.06 -23.18 -18.65
C PHE A 16 -29.39 -22.86 -17.21
N ILE A 17 -28.43 -23.11 -16.32
CA ILE A 17 -28.39 -22.43 -15.04
C ILE A 17 -28.17 -20.97 -15.42
N ALA A 18 -29.27 -20.29 -15.75
CA ALA A 18 -29.38 -18.86 -15.63
C ALA A 18 -29.23 -18.59 -14.14
N ILE A 19 -27.98 -18.61 -13.66
CA ILE A 19 -27.65 -17.94 -12.42
C ILE A 19 -28.12 -16.51 -12.67
N ASN A 20 -29.26 -16.17 -12.06
CA ASN A 20 -29.96 -14.91 -12.26
C ASN A 20 -28.93 -13.79 -12.28
N THR A 21 -28.82 -13.07 -13.40
CA THR A 21 -27.97 -11.88 -13.53
C THR A 21 -28.27 -10.87 -12.40
N ASN A 22 -29.52 -10.85 -11.93
CA ASN A 22 -29.97 -10.08 -10.77
C ASN A 22 -29.26 -10.48 -9.47
N ALA A 23 -29.07 -11.79 -9.20
CA ALA A 23 -28.39 -12.24 -7.99
C ALA A 23 -26.92 -11.79 -7.95
N LYS A 24 -26.23 -11.80 -9.10
CA LYS A 24 -24.84 -11.31 -9.20
C LYS A 24 -24.74 -9.80 -9.02
N ALA A 25 -25.69 -9.04 -9.58
CA ALA A 25 -25.76 -7.59 -9.42
C ALA A 25 -26.04 -7.19 -7.96
N ASP A 26 -26.95 -7.91 -7.28
CA ASP A 26 -27.24 -7.70 -5.86
C ASP A 26 -26.01 -8.00 -4.99
N SER A 27 -25.33 -9.12 -5.24
CA SER A 27 -24.08 -9.45 -4.55
C SER A 27 -22.99 -8.41 -4.76
N LEU A 28 -22.87 -7.84 -5.96
CA LEU A 28 -21.89 -6.78 -6.21
C LEU A 28 -22.25 -5.48 -5.48
N ASN A 29 -23.54 -5.12 -5.44
CA ASN A 29 -24.00 -3.97 -4.66
C ASN A 29 -23.69 -4.15 -3.17
N ASP A 30 -23.90 -5.35 -2.63
CA ASP A 30 -23.58 -5.67 -1.25
C ASP A 30 -22.07 -5.66 -1.01
N VAL A 31 -21.26 -6.18 -1.94
CA VAL A 31 -19.80 -6.06 -1.89
C VAL A 31 -19.38 -4.59 -1.86
N ASN A 32 -19.90 -3.75 -2.76
CA ASN A 32 -19.54 -2.34 -2.81
C ASN A 32 -19.91 -1.60 -1.51
N LYS A 33 -21.10 -1.84 -0.97
CA LYS A 33 -21.52 -1.29 0.33
C LYS A 33 -20.63 -1.77 1.46
N ASN A 34 -20.34 -3.06 1.52
CA ASN A 34 -19.54 -3.64 2.60
C ASN A 34 -18.07 -3.26 2.51
N VAL A 35 -17.49 -3.16 1.31
CA VAL A 35 -16.14 -2.63 1.10
C VAL A 35 -16.06 -1.20 1.59
N ALA A 36 -17.02 -0.35 1.24
CA ALA A 36 -17.06 1.01 1.73
C ALA A 36 -17.26 1.11 3.24
N LYS A 37 -18.15 0.28 3.78
CA LYS A 37 -18.35 0.17 5.21
C LYS A 37 -17.06 -0.23 5.93
N ILE A 38 -16.42 -1.33 5.52
CA ILE A 38 -15.18 -1.84 6.15
C ILE A 38 -14.06 -0.81 6.04
N ALA A 39 -13.85 -0.20 4.88
CA ALA A 39 -12.82 0.82 4.73
C ALA A 39 -13.04 1.97 5.73
N ASN A 40 -14.28 2.47 5.88
CA ASN A 40 -14.56 3.60 6.75
C ASN A 40 -14.69 3.23 8.25
N GLU A 41 -15.13 2.03 8.58
CA GLU A 41 -15.38 1.58 9.97
C GLU A 41 -14.21 0.85 10.61
N GLN A 42 -13.27 0.32 9.81
CA GLN A 42 -12.07 -0.24 10.40
C GLN A 42 -11.34 0.83 11.20
N ASN A 43 -10.96 0.46 12.43
CA ASN A 43 -10.15 1.28 13.33
C ASN A 43 -8.70 1.43 12.83
N PHE A 44 -8.53 1.63 11.52
CA PHE A 44 -7.27 2.06 10.94
C PHE A 44 -6.83 3.40 11.48
N HIS A 45 -7.75 4.27 11.89
CA HIS A 45 -7.38 5.52 12.55
C HIS A 45 -6.56 5.29 13.83
N SER A 46 -6.96 4.35 14.69
CA SER A 46 -6.18 4.04 15.90
C SER A 46 -4.89 3.29 15.56
N LEU A 47 -4.94 2.33 14.62
CA LEU A 47 -3.74 1.62 14.17
C LEU A 47 -2.72 2.54 13.51
N ALA A 48 -3.18 3.52 12.73
CA ALA A 48 -2.36 4.54 12.11
C ALA A 48 -1.76 5.43 13.19
N GLN A 49 -2.53 5.88 14.19
CA GLN A 49 -1.99 6.66 15.31
C GLN A 49 -0.86 5.96 16.08
N ASP A 50 -0.90 4.64 16.20
CA ASP A 50 0.15 3.87 16.89
C ASP A 50 1.33 3.54 15.96
N LYS A 51 1.05 3.13 14.72
CA LYS A 51 2.08 2.73 13.75
C LYS A 51 2.86 3.93 13.23
N LEU A 52 2.17 5.01 12.83
CA LEU A 52 2.78 6.24 12.32
C LEU A 52 3.75 6.89 13.32
N LYS A 53 3.80 6.44 14.57
CA LYS A 53 4.76 6.90 15.56
C LYS A 53 6.04 6.06 15.65
N ASN A 54 6.12 4.87 15.02
CA ASN A 54 7.06 3.84 15.47
C ASN A 54 7.54 2.78 14.47
N GLU A 55 7.29 2.89 13.16
CA GLU A 55 7.90 1.95 12.21
C GLU A 55 8.86 2.68 11.28
N ASN A 56 10.15 2.62 11.63
CA ASN A 56 11.24 2.90 10.69
C ASN A 56 11.03 2.07 9.42
N VAL A 57 11.25 2.73 8.28
CA VAL A 57 10.86 2.22 6.98
C VAL A 57 11.84 1.09 6.59
N LYS A 58 11.54 0.34 5.53
CA LYS A 58 12.49 -0.60 4.94
C LYS A 58 12.74 -0.21 3.50
N LYS A 59 14.02 -0.24 3.13
CA LYS A 59 14.56 -0.01 1.80
C LYS A 59 14.06 -1.07 0.81
N ASP A 60 13.29 -0.63 -0.18
CA ASP A 60 13.22 -1.05 -1.59
C ASP A 60 11.86 -0.62 -2.19
N VAL A 61 11.81 -0.38 -3.50
CA VAL A 61 10.64 0.18 -4.23
C VAL A 61 9.36 -0.60 -3.84
N PRO A 62 8.42 -0.02 -3.08
CA PRO A 62 7.67 -0.86 -2.17
C PRO A 62 6.39 -1.36 -2.82
N ILE A 63 6.29 -2.69 -2.90
CA ILE A 63 5.01 -3.32 -2.58
C ILE A 63 4.59 -2.75 -1.22
N LEU A 64 3.58 -1.87 -1.21
CA LEU A 64 3.11 -1.23 0.00
C LEU A 64 2.39 -2.24 0.89
N LYS A 65 1.59 -3.09 0.25
CA LYS A 65 0.84 -4.17 0.90
C LYS A 65 0.59 -5.32 -0.05
N ASN A 66 0.63 -6.54 0.47
CA ASN A 66 0.13 -7.72 -0.22
C ASN A 66 -0.80 -8.54 0.69
N GLY A 67 -1.55 -9.45 0.08
CA GLY A 67 -2.46 -10.33 0.80
C GLY A 67 -2.95 -11.50 -0.04
N THR A 68 -3.63 -12.42 0.63
CA THR A 68 -4.30 -13.57 0.02
C THR A 68 -5.71 -13.64 0.56
N VAL A 69 -6.68 -13.88 -0.32
CA VAL A 69 -8.08 -14.07 0.06
C VAL A 69 -8.66 -15.28 -0.62
N LYS A 70 -9.63 -15.89 0.06
CA LYS A 70 -10.29 -17.13 -0.32
C LYS A 70 -11.80 -16.97 -0.25
N ILE A 71 -12.51 -17.34 -1.33
CA ILE A 71 -13.97 -17.51 -1.34
C ILE A 71 -14.30 -18.98 -1.53
N HIS A 72 -15.25 -19.46 -0.71
CA HIS A 72 -15.81 -20.79 -0.87
C HIS A 72 -16.93 -20.79 -1.92
N ASN A 73 -16.74 -21.57 -2.98
CA ASN A 73 -17.67 -21.64 -4.12
C ASN A 73 -18.77 -22.70 -3.95
N ASN A 74 -18.97 -23.19 -2.73
CA ASN A 74 -20.02 -24.16 -2.45
C ASN A 74 -21.41 -23.50 -2.53
N PHE A 75 -22.32 -24.19 -3.25
CA PHE A 75 -23.71 -23.78 -3.38
C PHE A 75 -24.42 -24.04 -2.05
N ASN A 76 -24.79 -22.98 -1.33
CA ASN A 76 -25.71 -23.12 -0.21
C ASN A 76 -27.14 -23.25 -0.77
N ALA A 77 -27.64 -24.48 -0.83
CA ALA A 77 -29.04 -24.76 -1.16
C ALA A 77 -29.94 -24.31 -0.01
N THR A 78 -30.20 -23.01 0.12
CA THR A 78 -31.13 -22.46 1.13
C THR A 78 -32.58 -22.38 0.63
N SER A 79 -32.90 -22.84 -0.58
CA SER A 79 -34.29 -23.03 -0.98
C SER A 79 -34.81 -24.38 -0.47
N SER A 80 -35.70 -24.33 0.51
CA SER A 80 -36.34 -25.44 1.23
C SER A 80 -37.19 -26.42 0.39
N HIS A 81 -37.01 -26.50 -0.92
CA HIS A 81 -37.86 -27.33 -1.81
C HIS A 81 -37.12 -28.19 -2.83
N TYR A 82 -35.79 -28.31 -2.76
CA TYR A 82 -35.05 -29.25 -3.60
C TYR A 82 -34.11 -30.13 -2.78
N SER A 83 -34.64 -31.24 -2.26
CA SER A 83 -33.82 -32.41 -1.96
C SER A 83 -33.65 -33.21 -3.26
N ALA A 84 -32.52 -33.06 -3.93
CA ALA A 84 -32.16 -33.98 -4.99
C ALA A 84 -30.65 -34.22 -4.96
N TYR A 85 -30.30 -35.49 -4.81
CA TYR A 85 -28.98 -36.05 -4.96
C TYR A 85 -28.35 -35.63 -6.29
N THR A 86 -27.64 -34.49 -6.29
CA THR A 86 -26.61 -34.21 -7.26
C THR A 86 -25.31 -34.22 -6.51
N PHE A 87 -24.48 -35.23 -6.76
CA PHE A 87 -23.04 -35.16 -6.51
C PHE A 87 -22.48 -34.07 -7.43
N LEU A 88 -22.75 -32.81 -7.09
CA LEU A 88 -22.04 -31.70 -7.70
C LEU A 88 -20.60 -31.86 -7.23
N ALA A 89 -19.67 -32.05 -8.17
CA ALA A 89 -18.25 -31.97 -7.88
C ALA A 89 -18.02 -30.68 -7.07
N GLU A 90 -17.31 -30.79 -5.96
CA GLU A 90 -16.95 -29.64 -5.14
C GLU A 90 -16.32 -28.58 -6.05
N ILE A 91 -16.94 -27.40 -6.13
CA ILE A 91 -16.40 -26.33 -6.95
C ILE A 91 -15.20 -25.79 -6.16
N PRO A 92 -13.98 -25.84 -6.73
CA PRO A 92 -12.81 -25.41 -5.99
C PRO A 92 -12.94 -23.95 -5.60
N ASP A 93 -12.43 -23.65 -4.40
CA ASP A 93 -12.41 -22.29 -3.87
C ASP A 93 -11.66 -21.34 -4.79
N THR A 94 -12.12 -20.10 -4.85
CA THR A 94 -11.40 -19.02 -5.54
C THR A 94 -10.41 -18.40 -4.57
N VAL A 95 -9.11 -18.54 -4.85
CA VAL A 95 -8.03 -17.89 -4.09
C VAL A 95 -7.40 -16.80 -4.95
N VAL A 96 -7.35 -15.59 -4.43
CA VAL A 96 -6.76 -14.43 -5.09
C VAL A 96 -5.64 -13.86 -4.23
N LYS A 97 -4.46 -13.70 -4.84
CA LYS A 97 -3.34 -12.96 -4.25
C LYS A 97 -3.25 -11.59 -4.89
N PHE A 98 -2.97 -10.57 -4.08
CA PHE A 98 -2.90 -9.20 -4.53
C PHE A 98 -1.73 -8.47 -3.91
N HIS A 99 -1.34 -7.37 -4.55
CA HIS A 99 -0.50 -6.36 -3.94
C HIS A 99 -0.92 -4.95 -4.34
N THR A 100 -0.40 -3.97 -3.59
CA THR A 100 -0.48 -2.55 -3.89
C THR A 100 0.93 -2.01 -4.10
N SER A 101 1.05 -1.04 -5.01
CA SER A 101 2.30 -0.33 -5.25
C SER A 101 2.03 1.17 -5.38
N GLN A 102 3.08 1.98 -5.37
CA GLN A 102 3.00 3.40 -5.67
C GLN A 102 3.63 3.73 -7.01
N GLU A 103 3.14 4.79 -7.62
CA GLU A 103 3.69 5.36 -8.84
C GLU A 103 3.46 6.88 -8.85
N TYR A 104 4.38 7.64 -9.42
CA TYR A 104 4.18 9.06 -9.70
C TYR A 104 4.24 9.30 -11.20
N VAL A 105 3.12 9.72 -11.79
CA VAL A 105 2.99 9.96 -13.24
C VAL A 105 2.26 11.27 -13.46
N ASP A 106 2.86 12.16 -14.25
CA ASP A 106 2.25 13.42 -14.70
C ASP A 106 1.66 14.27 -13.55
N GLY A 107 2.41 14.41 -12.45
CA GLY A 107 1.96 15.21 -11.30
C GLY A 107 1.07 14.46 -10.31
N GLN A 108 0.69 13.22 -10.60
CA GLN A 108 -0.25 12.44 -9.80
C GLN A 108 0.45 11.32 -9.06
N PHE A 109 0.29 11.29 -7.74
CA PHE A 109 0.66 10.15 -6.91
C PHE A 109 -0.45 9.12 -6.95
N LYS A 110 -0.13 7.93 -7.46
CA LYS A 110 -1.06 6.82 -7.67
C LYS A 110 -0.70 5.67 -6.75
N ILE A 111 -1.73 5.09 -6.14
CA ILE A 111 -1.65 3.77 -5.55
C ILE A 111 -2.33 2.80 -6.48
N ASN A 112 -1.58 1.82 -6.95
CA ASN A 112 -2.02 0.78 -7.87
C ASN A 112 -2.45 -0.45 -7.07
N PHE A 113 -3.48 -1.16 -7.55
CA PHE A 113 -3.90 -2.46 -7.01
C PHE A 113 -3.75 -3.53 -8.09
N TYR A 114 -2.99 -4.58 -7.79
CA TYR A 114 -2.69 -5.67 -8.71
C TYR A 114 -3.27 -6.98 -8.21
N ILE A 115 -3.67 -7.81 -9.16
CA ILE A 115 -3.95 -9.22 -8.94
C ILE A 115 -2.74 -10.02 -9.38
N ASP A 116 -2.06 -10.66 -8.43
CA ASP A 116 -0.86 -11.45 -8.68
C ASP A 116 -1.19 -12.83 -9.23
N SER A 117 -2.21 -13.46 -8.64
CA SER A 117 -2.63 -14.81 -9.04
C SER A 117 -4.08 -15.06 -8.70
N ILE A 118 -4.72 -15.89 -9.52
CA ILE A 118 -6.05 -16.44 -9.28
C ILE A 118 -5.91 -17.96 -9.35
N THR A 119 -6.35 -18.66 -8.31
CA THR A 119 -6.43 -20.14 -8.27
C THR A 119 -7.88 -20.54 -8.09
N GLY A 120 -8.35 -21.53 -8.85
CA GLY A 120 -9.77 -21.87 -8.95
C GLY A 120 -10.51 -21.04 -10.00
N PRO A 121 -11.85 -21.04 -10.00
CA PRO A 121 -12.65 -20.26 -10.94
C PRO A 121 -12.41 -18.76 -10.73
N ALA A 122 -12.29 -18.00 -11.82
CA ALA A 122 -12.14 -16.55 -11.70
C ALA A 122 -13.38 -15.90 -11.06
N PRO A 123 -13.20 -14.87 -10.22
CA PRO A 123 -14.34 -14.16 -9.65
C PRO A 123 -15.12 -13.44 -10.76
N ALA A 124 -16.43 -13.31 -10.55
CA ALA A 124 -17.32 -12.58 -11.43
C ALA A 124 -17.13 -11.06 -11.33
N ALA A 125 -16.76 -10.56 -10.15
CA ALA A 125 -16.45 -9.15 -9.93
C ALA A 125 -15.49 -8.96 -8.76
N ILE A 126 -14.73 -7.86 -8.78
CA ILE A 126 -13.90 -7.39 -7.67
C ILE A 126 -14.19 -5.91 -7.43
N SER A 127 -14.24 -5.52 -6.16
CA SER A 127 -14.33 -4.14 -5.71
C SER A 127 -13.22 -3.86 -4.69
N VAL A 128 -12.49 -2.77 -4.86
CA VAL A 128 -11.40 -2.35 -3.97
C VAL A 128 -11.60 -0.89 -3.61
N GLN A 129 -11.55 -0.55 -2.33
CA GLN A 129 -11.50 0.84 -1.91
C GLN A 129 -10.24 1.09 -1.10
N LEU A 130 -9.39 1.97 -1.62
CA LEU A 130 -8.11 2.34 -1.01
C LEU A 130 -8.26 3.59 -0.15
N GLN A 131 -7.49 3.63 0.93
CA GLN A 131 -7.38 4.76 1.83
C GLN A 131 -5.92 5.18 1.99
N PHE A 132 -5.70 6.49 1.96
CA PHE A 132 -4.40 7.12 2.13
C PHE A 132 -4.40 7.94 3.41
N TYR A 133 -3.58 7.51 4.36
CA TYR A 133 -3.38 8.16 5.64
C TYR A 133 -2.12 9.01 5.55
N SER A 134 -2.18 10.24 6.05
CA SER A 134 -1.07 11.20 5.94
C SER A 134 -0.94 12.08 7.17
N GLU A 135 0.29 12.46 7.52
CA GLU A 135 0.57 13.38 8.62
C GLU A 135 1.86 14.19 8.39
N PRO A 136 1.99 15.37 9.03
CA PRO A 136 3.15 16.24 8.83
C PRO A 136 4.43 15.78 9.56
N SER A 137 4.31 14.89 10.54
CA SER A 137 5.41 14.31 11.32
C SER A 137 4.90 13.04 12.00
N LEU A 138 5.78 12.12 12.43
CA LEU A 138 5.49 10.87 13.17
C LEU A 138 4.81 11.07 14.56
N SER A 139 4.11 12.17 14.75
CA SER A 139 3.40 12.60 15.96
C SER A 139 2.34 13.68 15.66
N GLY A 140 2.10 13.98 14.36
CA GLY A 140 1.22 15.05 13.91
C GLY A 140 -0.25 14.61 13.81
N PRO A 141 -1.15 15.52 13.41
CA PRO A 141 -2.53 15.15 13.11
C PRO A 141 -2.59 14.30 11.84
N ILE A 142 -3.34 13.20 11.90
CA ILE A 142 -3.57 12.31 10.76
C ILE A 142 -4.75 12.81 9.93
N THR A 143 -4.53 12.90 8.62
CA THR A 143 -5.55 13.14 7.59
C THR A 143 -5.78 11.86 6.79
N THR A 144 -7.04 11.48 6.62
CA THR A 144 -7.44 10.31 5.83
C THR A 144 -8.13 10.75 4.55
N ASN A 145 -7.65 10.24 3.42
CA ASN A 145 -8.27 10.40 2.11
C ASN A 145 -8.77 9.03 1.63
N THR A 146 -10.07 8.92 1.39
CA THR A 146 -10.68 7.68 0.88
C THR A 146 -10.92 7.82 -0.62
N ALA A 147 -10.36 6.91 -1.41
CA ALA A 147 -10.56 6.90 -2.86
C ALA A 147 -11.97 6.40 -3.23
N SER A 148 -12.41 6.70 -4.45
CA SER A 148 -13.56 6.00 -5.03
C SER A 148 -13.23 4.51 -5.23
N PRO A 149 -14.20 3.59 -5.09
CA PRO A 149 -13.94 2.18 -5.32
C PRO A 149 -13.49 1.88 -6.76
N ILE A 150 -12.47 1.05 -6.90
CA ILE A 150 -12.05 0.40 -8.14
C ILE A 150 -12.93 -0.84 -8.31
N VAL A 151 -13.84 -0.81 -9.28
CA VAL A 151 -14.77 -1.90 -9.55
C VAL A 151 -14.47 -2.51 -10.91
N LYS A 152 -14.35 -3.84 -10.96
CA LYS A 152 -14.21 -4.60 -12.19
C LYS A 152 -15.21 -5.74 -12.21
N GLU A 153 -15.97 -5.83 -13.29
CA GLU A 153 -16.93 -6.90 -13.54
C GLU A 153 -16.52 -7.70 -14.79
N GLY A 154 -16.54 -9.02 -14.69
CA GLY A 154 -16.18 -9.94 -15.75
C GLY A 154 -14.71 -9.87 -16.17
N ASN A 155 -14.24 -10.94 -16.82
CA ASN A 155 -12.89 -11.03 -17.41
C ASN A 155 -11.78 -10.61 -16.42
N ILE A 156 -11.90 -11.03 -15.17
CA ILE A 156 -10.88 -10.76 -14.14
C ILE A 156 -9.66 -11.60 -14.45
N THR A 157 -8.54 -10.93 -14.74
CA THR A 157 -7.23 -11.55 -14.98
C THR A 157 -6.20 -11.05 -13.97
N THR A 158 -5.01 -11.66 -13.98
CA THR A 158 -3.85 -11.12 -13.27
C THR A 158 -3.38 -9.82 -13.92
N GLY A 159 -2.63 -9.00 -13.16
CA GLY A 159 -2.15 -7.70 -13.57
C GLY A 159 -2.83 -6.54 -12.84
N LEU A 160 -2.67 -5.33 -13.38
CA LEU A 160 -3.25 -4.11 -12.80
C LEU A 160 -4.78 -4.18 -12.88
N LEU A 161 -5.44 -4.14 -11.71
CA LEU A 161 -6.89 -4.02 -11.63
C LEU A 161 -7.33 -2.57 -11.84
N GLY A 162 -6.60 -1.65 -11.22
CA GLY A 162 -6.83 -0.21 -11.30
C GLY A 162 -5.99 0.56 -10.30
N SER A 163 -6.20 1.88 -10.25
CA SER A 163 -5.40 2.80 -9.45
C SER A 163 -6.28 3.86 -8.79
N ALA A 164 -5.86 4.32 -7.61
CA ALA A 164 -6.41 5.49 -6.94
C ALA A 164 -5.39 6.62 -6.94
N VAL A 165 -5.85 7.84 -7.21
CA VAL A 165 -5.01 9.05 -7.17
C VAL A 165 -5.18 9.72 -5.81
N PHE A 166 -4.06 10.10 -5.21
CA PHE A 166 -4.02 10.89 -3.98
C PHE A 166 -3.15 12.15 -4.18
N PRO A 167 -3.32 13.18 -3.33
CA PRO A 167 -2.49 14.37 -3.39
C PRO A 167 -1.01 14.03 -3.20
N ALA A 168 -0.17 14.44 -4.15
CA ALA A 168 1.27 14.41 -3.95
C ALA A 168 1.68 15.59 -3.06
N ALA A 169 2.27 15.28 -1.91
CA ALA A 169 2.71 16.25 -0.93
C ALA A 169 3.88 15.66 -0.17
N THR A 170 4.72 16.53 0.41
CA THR A 170 5.68 16.07 1.39
C THR A 170 4.92 15.66 2.65
N THR A 171 4.89 14.36 2.93
CA THR A 171 4.08 13.80 4.01
C THR A 171 4.62 12.43 4.40
N PHE A 172 4.49 12.09 5.68
CA PHE A 172 4.47 10.69 6.09
C PHE A 172 3.14 10.11 5.65
N PHE A 173 3.13 8.89 5.13
CA PHE A 173 1.90 8.24 4.71
C PHE A 173 1.91 6.73 4.92
N ALA A 174 0.71 6.16 4.94
CA ALA A 174 0.47 4.73 4.85
C ALA A 174 -0.82 4.47 4.06
N VAL A 175 -0.93 3.28 3.49
CA VAL A 175 -2.08 2.85 2.67
C VAL A 175 -2.81 1.70 3.35
N GLY A 176 -4.13 1.75 3.34
CA GLY A 176 -5.00 0.66 3.76
C GLY A 176 -6.27 0.64 2.94
N GLY A 177 -7.33 0.05 3.50
CA GLY A 177 -8.67 0.10 2.93
C GLY A 177 -9.38 -1.24 3.04
N ALA A 178 -10.18 -1.57 2.04
CA ALA A 178 -10.92 -2.81 2.00
C ALA A 178 -11.08 -3.30 0.57
N TRP A 179 -11.37 -4.58 0.43
CA TRP A 179 -11.74 -5.14 -0.86
C TRP A 179 -12.73 -6.28 -0.70
N GLY A 180 -13.34 -6.64 -1.81
CA GLY A 180 -14.25 -7.76 -1.88
C GLY A 180 -14.37 -8.29 -3.28
N MET A 181 -14.92 -9.48 -3.38
CA MET A 181 -15.17 -10.10 -4.67
C MET A 181 -16.47 -10.88 -4.64
N VAL A 182 -17.06 -11.03 -5.82
CA VAL A 182 -18.18 -11.91 -6.09
C VAL A 182 -17.61 -13.13 -6.82
N GLY A 183 -17.73 -14.31 -6.23
CA GLY A 183 -17.36 -15.59 -6.83
C GLY A 183 -18.20 -15.92 -8.07
N TYR A 184 -17.76 -16.90 -8.85
CA TYR A 184 -18.43 -17.30 -10.09
C TYR A 184 -19.93 -17.64 -9.91
N ASN A 185 -20.28 -18.21 -8.75
CA ASN A 185 -21.62 -18.64 -8.38
C ASN A 185 -22.48 -17.54 -7.72
N GLY A 186 -21.96 -16.32 -7.53
CA GLY A 186 -22.63 -15.23 -6.82
C GLY A 186 -22.29 -15.11 -5.33
N ASN A 187 -21.58 -16.06 -4.72
CA ASN A 187 -21.12 -15.91 -3.34
C ASN A 187 -20.18 -14.71 -3.21
N SER A 188 -20.42 -13.83 -2.25
CA SER A 188 -19.57 -12.66 -2.03
C SER A 188 -18.80 -12.75 -0.73
N ALA A 189 -17.61 -12.15 -0.69
CA ALA A 189 -16.87 -11.91 0.54
C ALA A 189 -16.14 -10.57 0.49
N THR A 190 -15.93 -9.97 1.66
CA THR A 190 -15.24 -8.69 1.83
C THR A 190 -14.22 -8.79 2.96
N TYR A 191 -13.09 -8.11 2.80
CA TYR A 191 -11.93 -8.22 3.68
C TYR A 191 -11.22 -6.88 3.84
N PRO A 192 -10.62 -6.64 5.01
CA PRO A 192 -9.65 -5.59 5.23
C PRO A 192 -8.47 -5.65 4.26
N ILE A 193 -7.98 -4.48 3.84
CA ILE A 193 -6.57 -4.29 3.47
C ILE A 193 -5.90 -3.65 4.67
N SER A 194 -5.14 -4.45 5.43
CA SER A 194 -4.42 -3.90 6.58
C SER A 194 -3.38 -2.86 6.18
N LEU A 195 -3.12 -1.92 7.08
CA LEU A 195 -2.19 -0.82 6.85
C LEU A 195 -0.82 -1.31 6.35
N SER A 196 -0.25 -0.58 5.40
CA SER A 196 1.14 -0.73 4.95
C SER A 196 2.13 -0.30 6.03
N SER A 197 3.41 -0.46 5.75
CA SER A 197 4.45 0.33 6.41
C SER A 197 4.25 1.82 6.13
N ILE A 198 4.92 2.64 6.92
CA ILE A 198 4.92 4.09 6.75
C ILE A 198 6.02 4.45 5.78
N TYR A 199 5.82 5.52 5.03
CA TYR A 199 6.81 6.06 4.13
C TYR A 199 6.75 7.58 4.21
N LEU A 200 7.92 8.24 4.28
CA LEU A 200 8.01 9.66 3.98
C LEU A 200 8.15 9.86 2.47
N GLN A 201 7.28 10.65 1.84
CA GLN A 201 7.43 11.05 0.44
C GLN A 201 7.63 12.56 0.29
N ASN A 202 8.16 13.00 -0.85
CA ASN A 202 8.22 14.42 -1.24
C ASN A 202 7.05 14.81 -2.17
N LYS A 203 7.01 16.06 -2.66
CA LYS A 203 5.95 16.58 -3.54
C LYS A 203 5.82 15.86 -4.89
N ILE A 204 6.78 15.03 -5.25
CA ILE A 204 6.73 14.20 -6.46
C ILE A 204 6.54 12.71 -6.16
N GLY A 205 6.04 12.36 -4.97
CA GLY A 205 5.74 10.96 -4.61
C GLY A 205 6.97 10.05 -4.54
N GLN A 206 8.17 10.63 -4.44
CA GLN A 206 9.40 9.86 -4.23
C GLN A 206 9.57 9.60 -2.74
N ASN A 207 9.75 8.34 -2.34
CA ASN A 207 10.01 7.98 -0.95
C ASN A 207 11.40 8.42 -0.49
N PHE A 208 11.50 8.76 0.79
CA PHE A 208 12.74 9.17 1.42
C PHE A 208 13.75 8.02 1.39
N PRO A 209 14.99 8.25 0.97
CA PRO A 209 16.04 7.24 1.00
C PRO A 209 16.58 7.14 2.43
N GLU A 210 15.90 6.35 3.25
CA GLU A 210 16.21 6.15 4.67
C GLU A 210 17.67 5.75 4.91
N TYR A 211 18.24 6.30 5.98
CA TYR A 211 19.59 6.01 6.42
C TYR A 211 19.71 6.17 7.94
N VAL A 212 20.29 5.16 8.59
CA VAL A 212 20.66 5.20 10.00
C VAL A 212 22.18 5.06 10.09
N ASP A 213 22.84 6.01 10.76
CA ASP A 213 24.29 5.96 10.95
C ASP A 213 24.66 4.75 11.84
N PRO A 214 25.51 3.82 11.37
CA PRO A 214 25.86 2.63 12.15
C PRO A 214 26.61 2.95 13.44
N VAL A 215 27.22 4.12 13.58
CA VAL A 215 28.00 4.49 14.77
C VAL A 215 27.15 5.25 15.79
N SER A 216 26.62 6.43 15.44
CA SER A 216 25.81 7.26 16.34
C SER A 216 24.37 6.80 16.51
N LYS A 217 23.89 5.90 15.65
CA LYS A 217 22.49 5.43 15.57
C LYS A 217 21.47 6.53 15.25
N LYS A 218 21.93 7.71 14.83
CA LYS A 218 21.04 8.76 14.35
C LYS A 218 20.33 8.31 13.08
N ASP A 219 19.07 8.67 13.00
CA ASP A 219 18.20 8.42 11.86
C ASP A 219 17.98 9.73 11.09
N ALA A 220 18.13 9.66 9.77
CA ALA A 220 17.89 10.78 8.88
C ALA A 220 16.40 11.09 8.66
N GLU A 221 15.50 10.11 8.85
CA GLU A 221 14.07 10.24 8.50
C GLU A 221 13.20 10.67 9.69
N THR A 222 13.28 9.97 10.83
CA THR A 222 12.41 10.22 12.00
C THR A 222 12.34 11.69 12.46
N PRO A 223 13.44 12.47 12.43
CA PRO A 223 13.40 13.89 12.83
C PRO A 223 12.77 14.83 11.79
N ILE A 224 12.43 14.35 10.60
CA ILE A 224 11.83 15.18 9.55
C ILE A 224 10.41 15.57 9.95
N ASN A 225 10.10 16.84 9.71
CA ASN A 225 8.74 17.36 9.69
C ASN A 225 8.49 17.90 8.28
N THR A 226 7.28 17.83 7.76
CA THR A 226 6.94 18.19 6.37
C THR A 226 6.41 19.62 6.21
N THR A 227 6.39 20.40 7.30
CA THR A 227 5.92 21.79 7.32
C THR A 227 7.06 22.81 7.40
N TRP A 228 8.30 22.42 7.12
CA TRP A 228 9.41 23.37 7.17
C TRP A 228 9.29 24.41 6.05
N SER A 229 9.48 25.67 6.43
CA SER A 229 9.53 26.77 5.48
C SER A 229 10.94 26.92 4.91
N ARG A 230 11.02 27.15 3.60
CA ARG A 230 12.28 27.42 2.92
C ARG A 230 12.77 28.83 3.27
N LEU A 231 14.02 28.94 3.72
CA LEU A 231 14.68 30.21 3.96
C LEU A 231 15.07 30.89 2.64
N PRO A 232 15.21 32.23 2.63
CA PRO A 232 15.71 32.97 1.46
C PRO A 232 17.13 32.53 1.03
N SER A 233 17.97 32.18 2.00
CA SER A 233 19.35 31.72 1.79
C SER A 233 19.71 30.64 2.79
N SER A 234 20.56 29.70 2.38
CA SER A 234 21.09 28.68 3.28
C SER A 234 22.16 29.29 4.20
N PRO A 235 22.08 29.09 5.53
CA PRO A 235 23.19 29.35 6.45
C PRO A 235 24.52 28.77 5.95
N VAL A 236 25.65 29.38 6.29
CA VAL A 236 26.99 28.95 5.84
C VAL A 236 27.46 27.71 6.60
N TRP A 237 28.21 26.84 5.92
CA TRP A 237 28.89 25.67 6.48
C TRP A 237 30.33 25.71 6.01
N THR A 238 31.26 25.76 6.96
CA THR A 238 32.68 25.95 6.71
C THR A 238 33.48 24.67 6.99
N THR A 239 34.73 24.67 6.53
CA THR A 239 35.69 23.61 6.89
C THR A 239 35.90 23.51 8.41
N MET A 240 35.80 24.63 9.13
CA MET A 240 35.96 24.65 10.58
C MET A 240 34.75 24.01 11.29
N ASP A 241 33.53 24.24 10.80
CA ASP A 241 32.33 23.58 11.34
C ASP A 241 32.43 22.06 11.17
N ARG A 242 32.90 21.59 10.00
CA ARG A 242 33.18 20.17 9.77
C ARG A 242 34.22 19.62 10.75
N TYR A 243 35.29 20.37 11.01
CA TYR A 243 36.31 19.97 11.97
C TYR A 243 35.74 19.81 13.38
N TYR A 244 34.96 20.78 13.86
CA TYR A 244 34.35 20.71 15.19
C TYR A 244 33.39 19.53 15.32
N TYR A 245 32.57 19.28 14.30
CA TYR A 245 31.71 18.11 14.27
C TYR A 245 32.50 16.79 14.38
N ILE A 246 33.56 16.61 13.58
CA ILE A 246 34.38 15.39 13.61
C ILE A 246 35.05 15.20 14.97
N LYS A 247 35.55 16.30 15.56
CA LYS A 247 36.15 16.28 16.89
C LYS A 247 35.14 15.80 17.94
N GLU A 248 33.97 16.41 18.00
CA GLU A 248 32.93 16.05 18.96
C GLU A 248 32.40 14.63 18.73
N PHE A 249 32.25 14.21 17.47
CA PHE A 249 31.85 12.85 17.12
C PHE A 249 32.85 11.83 17.66
N SER A 250 34.14 12.13 17.52
CA SER A 250 35.22 11.27 17.98
C SER A 250 35.31 11.20 19.51
N GLU A 251 35.03 12.32 20.19
CA GLU A 251 34.94 12.38 21.66
C GLU A 251 33.77 11.53 22.20
N ARG A 252 32.63 11.50 21.49
CA ARG A 252 31.43 10.75 21.91
C ARG A 252 31.45 9.27 21.53
N TYR A 253 31.93 8.93 20.35
CA TYR A 253 31.78 7.60 19.76
C TYR A 253 33.10 6.90 19.43
N GLY A 254 34.23 7.54 19.77
CA GLY A 254 35.57 7.06 19.45
C GLY A 254 36.03 7.52 18.06
N ASN A 255 37.35 7.58 17.91
CA ASN A 255 37.99 8.00 16.67
C ASN A 255 37.65 7.05 15.52
N GLN A 256 37.15 7.62 14.43
CA GLN A 256 36.96 6.90 13.17
C GLN A 256 38.22 7.04 12.29
N SER A 257 38.43 6.08 11.40
CA SER A 257 39.60 6.09 10.51
C SER A 257 39.55 7.24 9.50
N LYS A 258 40.69 7.53 8.87
CA LYS A 258 40.74 8.52 7.78
C LYS A 258 39.88 8.08 6.60
N GLU A 259 39.84 6.77 6.33
CA GLU A 259 39.06 6.15 5.26
C GLU A 259 37.56 6.32 5.53
N TYR A 260 37.12 6.14 6.78
CA TYR A 260 35.73 6.40 7.17
C TYR A 260 35.32 7.84 6.80
N TRP A 261 36.13 8.84 7.16
CA TRP A 261 35.82 10.24 6.85
C TRP A 261 36.00 10.60 5.37
N ALA A 262 36.71 9.78 4.59
CA ALA A 262 36.81 9.92 3.13
C ALA A 262 35.58 9.36 2.41
N GLU A 263 34.95 8.32 2.97
CA GLU A 263 33.74 7.68 2.42
C GLU A 263 32.44 8.35 2.88
N ASN A 264 32.48 9.13 3.97
CA ASN A 264 31.33 9.77 4.59
C ASN A 264 31.36 11.30 4.51
N GLN A 265 30.20 11.89 4.20
CA GLN A 265 29.95 13.33 4.28
C GLN A 265 29.21 13.66 5.57
N VAL A 266 29.42 14.87 6.10
CA VAL A 266 28.65 15.37 7.24
C VAL A 266 27.36 15.93 6.68
N HIS A 267 26.24 15.36 7.11
CA HIS A 267 24.90 15.65 6.63
C HIS A 267 24.10 16.40 7.70
N HIS A 268 23.36 17.42 7.28
CA HIS A 268 22.35 18.10 8.09
C HIS A 268 21.02 17.34 7.98
N ILE A 269 20.58 16.69 9.07
CA ILE A 269 19.31 15.93 9.14
C ILE A 269 18.14 16.81 8.74
N ARG A 270 17.99 17.99 9.38
CA ARG A 270 17.21 19.09 8.83
C ARG A 270 18.13 19.95 7.97
N PRO A 271 17.90 20.08 6.66
CA PRO A 271 18.75 20.90 5.82
C PRO A 271 18.75 22.37 6.24
N ARG A 272 19.90 23.02 6.10
CA ARG A 272 20.10 24.44 6.43
C ARG A 272 19.11 25.37 5.74
N ILE A 273 18.83 25.14 4.45
CA ILE A 273 17.86 25.92 3.68
C ILE A 273 16.42 25.82 4.23
N TYR A 274 16.12 24.81 5.05
CA TYR A 274 14.83 24.63 5.72
C TYR A 274 14.89 24.97 7.21
N GLY A 275 15.93 25.68 7.66
CA GLY A 275 16.09 26.13 9.06
C GLY A 275 16.85 25.19 9.97
N GLY A 276 17.58 24.21 9.43
CA GLY A 276 18.54 23.42 10.22
C GLY A 276 19.77 24.22 10.61
N ASN A 277 20.29 23.99 11.82
CA ASN A 277 21.49 24.63 12.35
C ASN A 277 22.72 23.72 12.21
N ASN A 278 23.90 24.21 12.62
CA ASN A 278 25.15 23.45 12.59
C ASN A 278 25.41 22.67 13.90
N ASP A 279 24.39 22.52 14.74
CA ASP A 279 24.54 21.85 16.04
C ASP A 279 24.77 20.36 15.82
N PHE A 280 25.55 19.74 16.71
CA PHE A 280 25.90 18.33 16.62
C PHE A 280 24.68 17.43 16.43
N ASP A 281 23.58 17.70 17.12
CA ASP A 281 22.37 16.87 17.09
C ASP A 281 21.67 16.91 15.73
N ASN A 282 21.79 18.00 14.97
CA ASN A 282 21.29 18.11 13.60
C ASN A 282 22.25 17.52 12.55
N LEU A 283 23.39 16.98 12.98
CA LEU A 283 24.44 16.48 12.09
C LEU A 283 24.67 14.97 12.26
N MET A 284 24.93 14.28 11.15
CA MET A 284 25.30 12.87 11.12
C MET A 284 26.28 12.57 9.97
N PRO A 285 27.14 11.54 10.09
CA PRO A 285 27.93 11.07 8.95
C PRO A 285 27.03 10.23 8.04
N VAL A 286 27.16 10.40 6.72
CA VAL A 286 26.39 9.66 5.73
C VAL A 286 27.30 9.28 4.56
N PRO A 287 27.28 8.02 4.07
CA PRO A 287 28.04 7.61 2.89
C PRO A 287 27.70 8.49 1.70
N ILE A 288 28.70 8.82 0.89
CA ILE A 288 28.56 9.75 -0.24
C ILE A 288 27.34 9.42 -1.13
N GLU A 289 27.10 8.15 -1.45
CA GLU A 289 25.97 7.77 -2.31
C GLU A 289 24.61 7.95 -1.63
N ALA A 290 24.48 7.59 -0.35
CA ALA A 290 23.25 7.85 0.41
C ALA A 290 23.01 9.36 0.57
N HIS A 291 24.08 10.14 0.80
CA HIS A 291 24.00 11.59 0.92
C HIS A 291 23.47 12.26 -0.36
N LYS A 292 23.90 11.78 -1.54
CA LYS A 292 23.39 12.25 -2.84
C LYS A 292 21.89 11.97 -3.00
N LEU A 293 21.43 10.78 -2.60
CA LEU A 293 20.02 10.41 -2.68
C LEU A 293 19.15 11.28 -1.77
N ILE A 294 19.56 11.45 -0.51
CA ILE A 294 18.85 12.31 0.46
C ILE A 294 18.81 13.76 -0.05
N THR A 295 19.94 14.28 -0.52
CA THR A 295 20.01 15.64 -1.08
C THR A 295 19.07 15.82 -2.27
N LYS A 296 19.02 14.84 -3.18
CA LYS A 296 18.12 14.86 -4.34
C LYS A 296 16.65 14.82 -3.92
N TRP A 297 16.33 14.06 -2.88
CA TRP A 297 14.96 13.99 -2.36
C TRP A 297 14.46 15.35 -1.87
N PHE A 298 15.30 16.11 -1.15
CA PHE A 298 14.98 17.44 -0.62
C PHE A 298 14.81 18.54 -1.69
N ILE A 299 15.17 18.28 -2.95
CA ILE A 299 14.89 19.20 -4.08
C ILE A 299 13.37 19.39 -4.24
N ASN A 300 12.59 18.35 -3.96
CA ASN A 300 11.13 18.36 -4.10
C ASN A 300 10.39 18.36 -2.75
N TYR A 301 11.07 18.71 -1.65
CA TYR A 301 10.47 18.85 -0.33
C TYR A 301 9.40 19.96 -0.31
#